data_AF-H6RV02-F1
#
_entry.id   AF-H6RV02-F1
#
_cell.length_a   1.000
_cell.length_b   1.000
_cell.length_c   1.000
_cell.angle_alpha   90.00
_cell.angle_beta   90.00
_cell.angle_gamma   90.00
#
_symmetry.space_group_name_H-M   'P 1'
#
loop_
_entity.id
_entity.type
_entity.pdbx_description
1 polymer ?
#
loop_
_entity_poly.entity_id
_entity_poly.type
_entity_poly.pdbx_seq_one_letter_code
_entity_poly.pdbx_strand_id
1 'polypeptide(L)' 'MTPTHTYWDYTQLRFPRREGMRIDFVLGSPALAERVTGAFIDRQERKGKGASDHAPVVVDLR' A
#
# COMPACT_ATOMS: atom_id res chain seq x y z
N MET A 1 -9.17 -4.87 -10.59
CA MET A 1 -8.62 -3.55 -10.23
C MET A 1 -7.62 -3.75 -9.11
N THR A 2 -6.36 -3.40 -9.36
CA THR A 2 -5.28 -3.43 -8.36
C THR A 2 -5.62 -2.47 -7.22
N PRO A 3 -5.37 -2.81 -5.94
CA PRO A 3 -5.46 -1.84 -4.85
C PRO A 3 -4.59 -0.63 -5.16
N THR A 4 -5.15 0.58 -5.08
CA THR A 4 -4.44 1.83 -5.44
C THR A 4 -4.05 2.68 -4.24
N HIS A 5 -4.68 2.48 -3.08
CA HIS A 5 -4.50 3.32 -1.89
C HIS A 5 -3.64 2.60 -0.87
N THR A 6 -2.91 3.37 -0.09
CA THR A 6 -2.05 2.90 1.01
C THR A 6 -2.58 3.33 2.36
N TYR A 7 -3.54 4.26 2.40
CA TYR A 7 -4.13 4.81 3.62
C TYR A 7 -5.66 4.87 3.52
N TRP A 8 -6.32 4.60 4.64
CA TRP A 8 -7.76 4.84 4.84
C TRP A 8 -8.01 5.31 6.27
N ASP A 9 -8.62 6.49 6.39
CA ASP A 9 -9.09 7.00 7.67
C ASP A 9 -10.04 5.99 8.37
N TYR A 10 -9.94 5.89 9.69
CA TYR A 10 -10.72 4.94 10.48
C TYR A 10 -12.22 5.25 10.50
N THR A 11 -12.59 6.51 10.26
CA THR A 11 -13.99 6.96 10.28
C THR A 11 -14.72 6.54 9.01
N GLN A 12 -16.05 6.56 9.07
CA GLN A 12 -16.94 6.40 7.91
C GLN A 12 -16.77 5.10 7.10
N LEU A 13 -16.07 4.10 7.64
CA LEU A 13 -15.82 2.82 6.98
C LEU A 13 -15.13 2.98 5.61
N ARG A 14 -14.16 3.90 5.52
CA ARG A 14 -13.47 4.18 4.24
C ARG A 14 -12.73 2.98 3.65
N PHE A 15 -12.14 2.11 4.49
CA PHE A 15 -11.43 0.90 4.04
C PHE A 15 -12.31 -0.09 3.25
N PRO A 16 -13.46 -0.57 3.77
CA PRO A 16 -14.36 -1.42 2.99
C PRO A 16 -15.01 -0.69 1.81
N ARG A 17 -15.22 0.64 1.91
CA ARG A 17 -15.75 1.49 0.83
C ARG A 17 -14.74 1.83 -0.27
N ARG A 18 -13.46 1.47 -0.10
CA ARG A 18 -12.35 1.77 -1.03
C ARG A 18 -12.09 3.26 -1.23
N GLU A 19 -12.40 4.08 -0.23
CA GLU A 19 -12.22 5.53 -0.24
C GLU A 19 -10.90 5.90 0.44
N GLY A 20 -9.77 5.73 -0.25
CA GLY A 20 -8.44 5.92 0.34
C GLY A 20 -7.63 7.01 -0.32
N MET A 21 -6.40 7.17 0.17
CA MET A 21 -5.35 7.96 -0.49
C MET A 21 -4.12 7.09 -0.73
N ARG A 22 -3.33 7.44 -1.73
CA ARG A 22 -2.01 6.85 -1.97
C ARG A 22 -0.96 7.85 -1.53
N ILE A 23 -0.44 7.63 -0.33
CA ILE A 23 0.48 8.57 0.33
C ILE A 23 1.78 7.92 0.80
N ASP A 24 1.93 6.61 0.61
CA ASP A 24 3.15 5.86 0.92
C ASP A 24 3.83 5.44 -0.38
N PHE A 25 5.12 5.75 -0.52
CA PHE A 25 5.88 5.56 -1.75
C PHE A 25 7.26 4.97 -1.45
N VAL A 26 7.74 4.11 -2.35
CA VAL A 26 9.13 3.68 -2.40
C VAL A 26 9.80 4.43 -3.54
N LEU A 27 10.64 5.40 -3.22
CA LEU A 27 11.42 6.16 -4.19
C LEU A 27 12.87 5.64 -4.19
N GLY A 28 13.40 5.36 -5.38
CA GLY A 28 14.71 4.74 -5.55
C GLY A 28 15.57 5.45 -6.58
N SER A 29 16.88 5.29 -6.46
CA SER A 29 17.82 5.68 -7.52
C SER A 29 17.64 4.80 -8.77
N PRO A 30 18.16 5.19 -9.95
CA PRO A 30 18.09 4.37 -11.16
C PRO A 30 18.64 2.95 -10.95
N ALA A 31 19.76 2.80 -10.23
CA ALA A 31 20.36 1.50 -9.92
C ALA A 31 19.46 0.62 -9.04
N LEU A 32 18.67 1.20 -8.13
CA LEU A 32 17.68 0.44 -7.36
C LEU A 32 16.51 0.03 -8.25
N ALA A 33 16.04 0.94 -9.12
CA ALA A 33 14.94 0.66 -10.04
C ALA A 33 15.25 -0.51 -11.00
N GLU A 34 16.49 -0.65 -11.46
CA GLU A 34 16.95 -1.77 -12.30
C GLU A 34 16.91 -3.15 -11.61
N ARG A 35 16.79 -3.17 -10.29
CA ARG A 35 16.67 -4.39 -9.48
C ARG A 35 15.23 -4.74 -9.15
N VAL A 36 14.27 -3.83 -9.34
CA VAL A 36 12.86 -4.07 -9.01
C VAL A 36 12.26 -5.10 -9.97
N THR A 37 11.74 -6.19 -9.41
CA THR A 37 11.05 -7.24 -10.16
C THR A 37 9.54 -7.24 -9.94
N GLY A 38 9.06 -6.58 -8.89
CA GLY A 38 7.65 -6.50 -8.55
C GLY A 38 7.38 -5.40 -7.52
N ALA A 39 6.13 -4.93 -7.49
CA ALA A 39 5.67 -4.04 -6.43
C ALA A 39 4.16 -4.22 -6.23
N PHE A 40 3.71 -4.22 -4.98
CA PHE A 40 2.30 -4.30 -4.64
C PHE A 40 1.99 -3.62 -3.32
N ILE A 41 0.70 -3.35 -3.09
CA ILE A 41 0.18 -2.88 -1.80
C ILE A 41 -0.46 -4.08 -1.11
N ASP A 42 0.02 -4.45 0.07
CA ASP A 42 -0.58 -5.53 0.87
C ASP A 42 -1.84 -5.03 1.60
N ARG A 43 -2.92 -4.95 0.84
CA ARG A 43 -4.22 -4.54 1.37
C ARG A 43 -4.79 -5.57 2.37
N GLN A 44 -4.34 -6.83 2.34
CA GLN A 44 -4.88 -7.84 3.25
C GLN A 44 -4.34 -7.66 4.67
N GLU A 45 -3.07 -7.29 4.82
CA GLU A 45 -2.49 -6.95 6.13
C GLU A 45 -3.24 -5.80 6.83
N ARG A 46 -3.80 -4.85 6.08
CA ARG A 46 -4.64 -3.78 6.62
C ARG A 46 -5.99 -4.28 7.18
N LYS A 47 -6.45 -5.48 6.82
CA LYS A 47 -7.78 -5.99 7.18
C LYS A 47 -7.78 -6.60 8.58
N GLY A 48 -8.50 -6.01 9.52
CA GLY A 48 -8.69 -6.62 10.84
C GLY A 48 -8.97 -5.61 11.94
N LYS A 49 -9.20 -6.10 13.17
CA LYS A 49 -9.41 -5.27 14.35
C LYS A 49 -8.06 -4.78 14.87
N GLY A 50 -7.95 -3.46 15.10
CA GLY A 50 -6.72 -2.84 15.61
C GLY A 50 -5.57 -2.73 14.60
N ALA A 51 -5.79 -3.06 13.33
CA ALA A 51 -4.81 -2.84 12.27
C ALA A 51 -4.58 -1.33 12.05
N SER A 52 -3.33 -0.96 11.72
CA SER A 52 -2.94 0.40 11.28
C SER A 52 -3.88 0.93 10.20
N ASP A 53 -4.00 2.25 10.03
CA ASP A 53 -4.72 2.93 8.95
C ASP A 53 -4.03 2.82 7.59
N HIS A 54 -2.75 2.45 7.59
CA HIS A 54 -1.96 2.22 6.39
C HIS A 54 -1.87 0.72 6.03
N ALA A 55 -1.71 0.45 4.73
CA ALA A 55 -1.33 -0.84 4.18
C ALA A 55 0.15 -0.81 3.75
N PRO A 56 0.92 -1.88 3.97
CA PRO A 56 2.29 -1.97 3.50
C PRO A 56 2.42 -1.78 1.97
N VAL A 57 3.44 -1.04 1.55
CA VAL A 57 3.92 -1.01 0.16
C VAL A 57 5.15 -1.90 0.09
N VAL A 58 5.08 -2.94 -0.74
CA VAL A 58 6.13 -3.96 -0.88
C VAL A 58 6.74 -3.86 -2.27
N VAL A 59 8.07 -3.98 -2.33
CA VAL A 59 8.86 -4.01 -3.57
C VAL A 59 9.76 -5.23 -3.53
N ASP A 60 9.66 -6.07 -4.55
CA ASP A 60 10.52 -7.24 -4.73
C ASP A 60 11.76 -6.85 -5.53
N LEU A 61 12.91 -7.34 -5.11
CA LEU A 61 14.20 -7.09 -5.76
C LEU A 61 14.83 -8.41 -6.22
N ARG A 62 15.55 -8.37 -7.34
CA ARG A 62 16.49 -9.42 -7.75
C ARG A 62 17.89 -9.24 -7.15
#